data_AF-A0A9E2P0E7-F1
#
_entry.id   AF-A0A9E2P0E7-F1
#
_cell.length_a   1.000
_cell.length_b   1.000
_cell.length_c   1.000
_cell.angle_alpha   90.00
_cell.angle_beta   90.00
_cell.angle_gamma   90.00
#
_symmetry.space_group_name_H-M   'P 1'
#
loop_
_entity.id
_entity.type
_entity.pdbx_description
1 polymer ?
#
loop_
_entity_poly.entity_id
_entity_poly.type
_entity_poly.pdbx_seq_one_letter_code
_entity_poly.pdbx_strand_id
1 'polypeptide(L)'
;MNSATFIPYQRLELKSMSTEKLLNIIRIAAENYSDTSLILTPRIDQSGQAYYWTGLRYGGCTELDFVLLLNKEIEASILCFLIKGRDGLVDVGNFTPDNRMTHGIDWLSYHQYRHLEYSQGVRDFIRTSNGRTFQNRKLTFPHGSIVYSQEIKDVFSVQPR
;
A
#
# COMPACT_ATOMS: atom_id res chain seq x y z
N MET A 1 28.67 15.61 17.18
CA MET A 1 27.74 14.53 16.79
C MET A 1 26.36 15.16 16.73
N ASN A 2 25.83 15.47 15.54
CA ASN A 2 24.48 16.00 15.40
C ASN A 2 23.50 14.87 15.63
N SER A 3 22.86 14.86 16.80
CA SER A 3 21.68 14.05 17.07
C SER A 3 20.60 14.44 16.06
N ALA A 4 20.38 13.62 15.03
CA ALA A 4 19.25 13.79 14.12
C ALA A 4 17.97 13.65 14.94
N THR A 5 17.31 14.78 15.21
CA THR A 5 16.02 14.81 15.90
C THR A 5 15.03 14.06 15.04
N PHE A 6 14.50 12.94 15.56
CA PHE A 6 13.43 12.21 14.90
C PHE A 6 12.17 13.09 14.87
N ILE A 7 11.76 13.50 13.68
CA ILE A 7 10.49 14.20 13.48
C ILE A 7 9.46 13.12 13.12
N PRO A 8 8.46 12.86 13.99
CA PRO A 8 7.41 11.91 13.66
C PRO A 8 6.57 12.43 12.49
N TYR A 9 6.08 11.51 11.66
CA TYR A 9 5.12 11.85 10.61
C TYR A 9 3.82 12.38 11.23
N GLN A 10 3.36 13.53 10.76
CA GLN A 10 2.01 14.02 10.97
C GLN A 10 1.06 13.22 10.09
N ARG A 11 0.21 12.42 10.75
CA ARG A 11 -0.74 11.52 10.12
C ARG A 11 -2.07 12.24 9.88
N LEU A 12 -2.55 12.26 8.63
CA LEU A 12 -3.83 12.86 8.26
C LEU A 12 -4.69 11.84 7.51
N GLU A 13 -5.88 11.55 8.02
CA GLU A 13 -6.82 10.63 7.37
C GLU A 13 -7.68 11.39 6.35
N LEU A 14 -7.66 10.95 5.09
CA LEU A 14 -8.54 11.47 4.05
C LEU A 14 -9.77 10.58 3.91
N LYS A 15 -10.96 11.17 4.04
CA LYS A 15 -12.24 10.47 3.97
C LYS A 15 -13.04 10.91 2.74
N SER A 16 -13.81 9.99 2.21
CA SER A 16 -14.85 10.27 1.20
C SER A 16 -14.35 10.95 -0.08
N MET A 17 -13.11 10.68 -0.49
CA MET A 17 -12.56 11.16 -1.77
C MET A 17 -12.78 10.12 -2.87
N SER A 18 -12.98 10.59 -4.11
CA SER A 18 -13.01 9.69 -5.27
C SER A 18 -11.63 9.11 -5.57
N THR A 19 -11.59 7.93 -6.18
CA THR A 19 -10.36 7.27 -6.64
C THR A 19 -9.50 8.20 -7.50
N GLU A 20 -10.11 8.93 -8.42
CA GLU A 20 -9.43 9.91 -9.29
C GLU A 20 -8.71 10.99 -8.46
N LYS A 21 -9.39 11.58 -7.47
CA LYS A 21 -8.77 12.59 -6.60
C LYS A 21 -7.62 12.01 -5.79
N LEU A 22 -7.75 10.78 -5.28
CA LEU A 22 -6.70 10.12 -4.51
C LEU A 22 -5.47 9.83 -5.39
N LEU A 23 -5.64 9.36 -6.62
CA LEU A 23 -4.53 9.19 -7.57
C LEU A 23 -3.88 10.52 -7.95
N ASN A 24 -4.68 11.58 -8.12
CA ASN A 24 -4.14 12.91 -8.38
C ASN A 24 -3.31 13.44 -7.19
N ILE A 25 -3.71 13.15 -5.95
CA ILE A 25 -2.91 13.50 -4.76
C ILE A 25 -1.56 12.77 -4.77
N ILE A 26 -1.53 11.48 -5.13
CA ILE A 26 -0.28 10.72 -5.26
C ILE A 26 0.62 11.37 -6.33
N ARG A 27 0.05 11.73 -7.49
CA ARG A 27 0.75 12.40 -8.59
C ARG A 27 1.35 13.73 -8.14
N ILE A 28 0.54 14.60 -7.53
CA ILE A 28 0.99 15.91 -7.03
C ILE A 28 2.12 15.73 -6.00
N ALA A 29 1.97 14.80 -5.06
CA ALA A 29 3.02 14.53 -4.07
C ALA A 29 4.34 14.13 -4.76
N ALA A 30 4.29 13.15 -5.67
CA ALA A 30 5.46 12.63 -6.37
C ALA A 30 6.13 13.65 -7.31
N GLU A 31 5.38 14.58 -7.89
CA GLU A 31 5.91 15.66 -8.72
C GLU A 31 6.63 16.74 -7.91
N ASN A 32 6.19 16.98 -6.66
CA ASN A 32 6.70 18.05 -5.81
C ASN A 32 7.73 17.58 -4.77
N TYR A 33 7.72 16.29 -4.42
CA TYR A 33 8.55 15.74 -3.35
C TYR A 33 9.24 14.45 -3.80
N SER A 34 10.57 14.48 -3.90
CA SER A 34 11.37 13.34 -4.35
C SER A 34 11.40 12.16 -3.36
N ASP A 35 11.07 12.41 -2.09
CA ASP A 35 10.96 11.39 -1.04
C ASP A 35 9.58 10.73 -0.97
N THR A 36 8.70 11.03 -1.93
CA THR A 36 7.35 10.45 -1.98
C THR A 36 7.40 8.93 -2.00
N SER A 37 6.67 8.30 -1.09
CA SER A 37 6.58 6.84 -1.02
C SER A 37 5.20 6.36 -0.59
N LEU A 38 4.84 5.14 -1.02
CA LEU A 38 3.58 4.48 -0.65
C LEU A 38 3.81 3.30 0.31
N ILE A 39 2.95 3.16 1.30
CA ILE A 39 2.82 1.99 2.15
C ILE A 39 1.43 1.42 1.92
N LEU A 40 1.34 0.28 1.26
CA LEU A 40 0.09 -0.32 0.83
C LEU A 40 -0.21 -1.56 1.66
N THR A 41 -1.42 -1.68 2.18
CA THR A 41 -1.94 -2.94 2.72
C THR A 41 -3.10 -3.40 1.84
N PRO A 42 -2.90 -4.42 0.98
CA PRO A 42 -3.94 -4.99 0.15
C PRO A 42 -5.01 -5.66 1.01
N ARG A 43 -6.28 -5.39 0.69
CA ARG A 43 -7.44 -5.91 1.40
C ARG A 43 -8.59 -6.15 0.42
N ILE A 44 -9.54 -6.98 0.87
CA ILE A 44 -10.80 -7.23 0.19
C ILE A 44 -11.90 -6.90 1.19
N ASP A 45 -12.92 -6.15 0.77
CA ASP A 45 -14.08 -5.87 1.61
C ASP A 45 -15.12 -7.00 1.55
N GLN A 46 -16.22 -6.85 2.29
CA GLN A 46 -17.28 -7.87 2.34
C GLN A 46 -18.00 -8.08 1.00
N SER A 47 -17.93 -7.12 0.08
CA SER A 47 -18.54 -7.19 -1.25
C SER A 47 -17.63 -7.85 -2.29
N GLY A 48 -16.38 -8.18 -1.92
CA GLY A 48 -15.37 -8.67 -2.86
C GLY A 48 -14.56 -7.56 -3.52
N GLN A 49 -14.81 -6.28 -3.20
CA GLN A 49 -14.04 -5.17 -3.75
C GLN A 49 -12.63 -5.17 -3.16
N ALA A 50 -11.61 -5.25 -4.03
CA ALA A 50 -10.24 -5.07 -3.59
C ALA A 50 -9.90 -3.59 -3.40
N TYR A 51 -9.06 -3.31 -2.41
CA TYR A 51 -8.58 -1.97 -2.13
C TYR A 51 -7.20 -2.00 -1.48
N TYR A 52 -6.49 -0.88 -1.57
CA TYR A 52 -5.33 -0.61 -0.73
C TYR A 52 -5.73 0.29 0.43
N TRP A 53 -5.45 -0.13 1.66
CA TRP A 53 -5.20 0.84 2.72
C TRP A 53 -3.84 1.47 2.44
N THR A 54 -3.84 2.76 2.14
CA THR A 54 -2.69 3.48 1.60
C THR A 54 -2.19 4.49 2.61
N GLY A 55 -0.91 4.40 2.96
CA GLY A 55 -0.15 5.47 3.59
C GLY A 55 0.73 6.15 2.54
N LEU A 56 0.44 7.39 2.17
CA LEU A 56 1.26 8.21 1.28
C LEU A 56 2.15 9.12 2.12
N ARG A 57 3.46 8.91 2.05
CA ARG A 57 4.46 9.74 2.75
C ARG A 57 5.12 10.70 1.78
N TYR A 58 5.31 11.94 2.20
CA TYR A 58 6.06 12.95 1.44
C TYR A 58 6.57 14.08 2.36
N GLY A 59 7.56 14.83 1.87
CA GLY A 59 8.04 16.04 2.53
C GLY A 59 8.67 15.79 3.91
N GLY A 60 9.19 14.58 4.13
CA GLY A 60 9.90 14.16 5.36
C GLY A 60 9.04 14.00 6.62
N CYS A 61 7.86 14.62 6.68
CA CYS A 61 7.06 14.69 7.90
C CYS A 61 5.55 14.52 7.70
N THR A 62 5.05 14.28 6.48
CA THR A 62 3.60 14.08 6.25
C THR A 62 3.28 12.64 5.86
N GLU A 63 2.25 12.05 6.46
CA GLU A 63 1.66 10.76 6.06
C GLU A 63 0.14 10.95 5.88
N LEU A 64 -0.35 10.74 4.66
CA LEU A 64 -1.78 10.72 4.37
C LEU A 64 -2.28 9.28 4.38
N ASP A 65 -3.37 9.01 5.07
CA ASP A 65 -4.03 7.70 5.08
C ASP A 65 -5.36 7.73 4.36
N PHE A 66 -5.57 6.78 3.45
CA PHE A 66 -6.83 6.63 2.73
C PHE A 66 -7.03 5.22 2.19
N VAL A 67 -8.28 4.93 1.82
CA VAL A 67 -8.65 3.73 1.09
C VAL A 67 -8.66 4.05 -0.40
N LEU A 68 -7.83 3.34 -1.17
CA LEU A 68 -7.81 3.41 -2.63
C LEU A 68 -8.49 2.17 -3.19
N LEU A 69 -9.68 2.34 -3.74
CA LEU A 69 -10.42 1.25 -4.39
C LEU A 69 -9.77 0.88 -5.73
N LEU A 70 -9.76 -0.41 -6.04
CA LEU A 70 -9.00 -0.93 -7.18
C LEU A 70 -9.87 -1.36 -8.34
N ASN A 71 -9.28 -1.21 -9.51
CA ASN A 71 -9.47 -2.04 -10.68
C ASN A 71 -8.06 -2.41 -11.19
N LYS A 72 -7.97 -3.18 -12.27
CA LYS A 72 -6.68 -3.63 -12.82
C LYS A 72 -5.77 -2.49 -13.28
N GLU A 73 -6.33 -1.41 -13.79
CA GLU A 73 -5.58 -0.26 -14.31
C GLU A 73 -4.96 0.55 -13.15
N ILE A 74 -5.74 0.77 -12.10
CA ILE A 74 -5.27 1.42 -10.86
C ILE A 74 -4.18 0.57 -10.20
N GLU A 75 -4.40 -0.75 -10.08
CA GLU A 75 -3.39 -1.68 -9.54
C GLU A 75 -2.07 -1.58 -10.32
N ALA A 76 -2.14 -1.61 -11.66
CA ALA A 76 -0.97 -1.50 -12.53
C ALA A 76 -0.27 -0.14 -12.38
N SER A 77 -1.02 0.96 -12.32
CA SER A 77 -0.46 2.31 -12.12
C SER A 77 0.30 2.43 -10.80
N ILE A 78 -0.26 1.88 -9.73
CA ILE A 78 0.40 1.86 -8.42
C ILE A 78 1.67 1.00 -8.43
N LEU A 79 1.66 -0.17 -9.10
CA LEU A 79 2.87 -0.97 -9.27
C LEU A 79 3.96 -0.20 -10.05
N CYS A 80 3.60 0.48 -11.13
CA CYS A 80 4.53 1.32 -11.87
C CYS A 80 5.14 2.42 -10.98
N PHE A 81 4.32 3.07 -10.15
CA PHE A 81 4.82 4.05 -9.17
C PHE A 81 5.78 3.41 -8.17
N LEU A 82 5.47 2.25 -7.59
CA LEU A 82 6.36 1.59 -6.63
C LEU A 82 7.75 1.31 -7.20
N ILE A 83 7.82 0.96 -8.50
CA ILE A 83 9.07 0.61 -9.19
C ILE A 83 9.84 1.86 -9.65
N LYS A 84 9.15 2.86 -10.21
CA LYS A 84 9.78 3.99 -10.93
C LYS A 84 9.53 5.36 -10.31
N GLY A 85 8.75 5.44 -9.23
CA GLY A 85 8.38 6.68 -8.58
C GLY A 85 7.61 7.59 -9.53
N ARG A 86 8.03 8.85 -9.61
CA ARG A 86 7.44 9.85 -10.52
C ARG A 86 7.40 9.37 -11.97
N ASP A 87 8.44 8.70 -12.45
CA ASP A 87 8.53 8.21 -13.84
C ASP A 87 7.61 7.01 -14.11
N GLY A 88 6.97 6.48 -13.06
CA GLY A 88 5.96 5.42 -13.12
C GLY A 88 4.52 5.92 -13.11
N LEU A 89 4.28 7.23 -13.06
CA LEU A 89 2.94 7.82 -13.01
C LEU A 89 2.23 7.76 -14.37
N VAL A 90 1.78 6.56 -14.73
CA VAL A 90 0.98 6.31 -15.94
C VAL A 90 -0.40 6.95 -15.82
N ASP A 91 -0.94 7.39 -16.94
CA ASP A 91 -2.32 7.90 -17.01
C ASP A 91 -3.31 6.76 -16.79
N VAL A 92 -4.31 7.00 -15.94
CA VAL A 92 -5.40 6.07 -15.68
C VAL A 92 -6.65 6.65 -16.34
N GLY A 93 -7.24 5.89 -17.27
CA GLY A 93 -8.47 6.26 -17.97
C GLY A 93 -9.74 5.77 -17.28
N ASN A 94 -9.65 4.67 -16.51
CA ASN A 94 -10.78 4.13 -15.76
C ASN A 94 -10.58 4.22 -14.24
N PHE A 95 -11.34 5.10 -13.60
CA PHE A 95 -11.33 5.27 -12.15
C PHE A 95 -12.43 4.48 -11.42
N THR A 96 -13.27 3.74 -12.15
CA THR A 96 -14.36 2.96 -11.57
C THR A 96 -13.80 1.71 -10.90
N PRO A 97 -14.07 1.48 -9.60
CA PRO A 97 -13.69 0.25 -8.92
C PRO A 97 -14.31 -0.98 -9.58
N ASP A 98 -13.56 -2.07 -9.63
CA ASP A 98 -14.03 -3.34 -10.18
C ASP A 98 -14.16 -4.38 -9.07
N ASN A 99 -15.39 -4.60 -8.59
CA ASN A 99 -15.67 -5.59 -7.56
C ASN A 99 -15.51 -7.04 -8.05
N ARG A 100 -15.37 -7.26 -9.37
CA ARG A 100 -15.17 -8.59 -9.96
C ARG A 100 -13.70 -8.99 -10.04
N MET A 101 -12.77 -8.08 -9.75
CA MET A 101 -11.33 -8.36 -9.87
C MET A 101 -10.84 -9.48 -8.94
N THR A 102 -11.60 -9.79 -7.89
CA THR A 102 -11.31 -10.85 -6.93
C THR A 102 -12.10 -12.15 -7.19
N HIS A 103 -13.07 -12.13 -8.12
CA HIS A 103 -13.98 -13.25 -8.30
C HIS A 103 -13.27 -14.50 -8.84
N GLY A 104 -13.53 -15.64 -8.20
CA GLY A 104 -13.03 -16.94 -8.64
C GLY A 104 -11.53 -17.17 -8.39
N ILE A 105 -10.87 -16.30 -7.63
CA ILE A 105 -9.44 -16.41 -7.31
C ILE A 105 -9.16 -16.09 -5.84
N ASP A 106 -8.09 -16.67 -5.29
CA ASP A 106 -7.47 -16.14 -4.07
C ASP A 106 -6.64 -14.91 -4.45
N TRP A 107 -7.33 -13.76 -4.55
CA TRP A 107 -6.73 -12.53 -5.04
C TRP A 107 -5.55 -12.07 -4.19
N LEU A 108 -5.59 -12.19 -2.86
CA LEU A 108 -4.49 -11.74 -2.00
C LEU A 108 -3.21 -12.56 -2.24
N SER A 109 -3.35 -13.89 -2.36
CA SER A 109 -2.22 -14.76 -2.69
C SER A 109 -1.69 -14.45 -4.10
N TYR A 110 -2.56 -14.38 -5.10
CA TYR A 110 -2.18 -14.06 -6.48
C TYR A 110 -1.48 -12.70 -6.59
N HIS A 111 -2.03 -11.69 -5.94
CA HIS A 111 -1.48 -10.36 -5.83
C HIS A 111 -0.09 -10.39 -5.19
N GLN A 112 0.08 -11.13 -4.09
CA GLN A 112 1.39 -11.31 -3.45
C GLN A 112 2.42 -11.93 -4.40
N TYR A 113 2.07 -13.01 -5.08
CA TYR A 113 2.98 -13.68 -6.01
C TYR A 113 3.41 -12.75 -7.16
N ARG A 114 2.47 -12.02 -7.77
CA ARG A 114 2.77 -11.08 -8.84
C ARG A 114 3.70 -9.95 -8.41
N HIS A 115 3.52 -9.42 -7.21
CA HIS A 115 4.30 -8.30 -6.71
C HIS A 115 5.68 -8.72 -6.18
N LEU A 116 5.85 -9.99 -5.81
CA LEU A 116 7.11 -10.54 -5.32
C LEU A 116 8.23 -10.40 -6.36
N GLU A 117 7.92 -10.65 -7.65
CA GLU A 117 8.87 -10.57 -8.77
C GLU A 117 9.51 -9.18 -8.94
N TYR A 118 8.81 -8.12 -8.51
CA TYR A 118 9.25 -6.74 -8.63
C TYR A 118 9.85 -6.17 -7.33
N SER A 119 9.80 -6.94 -6.24
CA SER A 119 10.26 -6.48 -4.93
C SER A 119 11.79 -6.59 -4.80
N GLN A 120 12.39 -5.61 -4.12
CA GLN A 120 13.82 -5.61 -3.79
C GLN A 120 14.15 -6.39 -2.51
N GLY A 121 13.12 -6.75 -1.74
CA GLY A 121 13.32 -7.49 -0.50
C GLY A 121 12.01 -7.90 0.15
N VAL A 122 12.09 -9.01 0.88
CA VAL A 122 10.98 -9.58 1.64
C VAL A 122 11.35 -9.60 3.11
N ARG A 123 10.43 -9.17 3.96
CA ARG A 123 10.60 -9.25 5.42
C ARG A 123 9.32 -9.71 6.07
N ASP A 124 9.41 -10.78 6.84
CA ASP A 124 8.32 -11.21 7.72
C ASP A 124 8.51 -10.63 9.12
N PHE A 125 7.43 -10.19 9.74
CA PHE A 125 7.45 -9.66 11.10
C PHE A 125 6.08 -9.74 11.76
N ILE A 126 6.08 -9.78 13.09
CA ILE A 126 4.86 -9.71 13.89
C ILE A 126 4.66 -8.27 14.35
N ARG A 127 3.41 -7.79 14.27
CA ARG A 127 3.00 -6.49 14.80
C ARG A 127 1.77 -6.67 15.67
N THR A 128 1.81 -6.11 16.87
CA THR A 128 0.63 -6.01 17.75
C THR A 128 0.12 -4.57 17.71
N SER A 129 -1.19 -4.40 17.53
CA SER A 129 -1.85 -3.10 17.45
C SER A 129 -3.28 -3.22 17.95
N ASN A 130 -3.71 -2.32 18.84
CA ASN A 130 -5.07 -2.28 19.38
C ASN A 130 -5.55 -3.63 19.94
N GLY A 131 -4.67 -4.34 20.67
CA GLY A 131 -4.98 -5.64 21.26
C GLY A 131 -5.03 -6.82 20.29
N ARG A 132 -4.71 -6.61 19.00
CA ARG A 132 -4.67 -7.65 17.97
C ARG A 132 -3.24 -7.90 17.49
N THR A 133 -2.93 -9.14 17.18
CA THR A 133 -1.61 -9.55 16.69
C THR A 133 -1.71 -9.92 15.22
N PHE A 134 -0.75 -9.45 14.43
CA PHE A 134 -0.72 -9.67 12.98
C PHE A 134 0.61 -10.28 12.57
N GLN A 135 0.55 -11.35 11.77
CA GLN A 135 1.68 -11.79 10.96
C GLN A 135 1.71 -10.95 9.69
N ASN A 136 2.85 -10.32 9.42
CA ASN A 136 3.02 -9.46 8.26
C ASN A 136 4.12 -10.00 7.36
N ARG A 137 3.89 -9.92 6.06
CA ARG A 137 4.91 -10.06 5.02
C ARG A 137 5.02 -8.74 4.28
N LYS A 138 6.18 -8.08 4.38
CA LYS A 138 6.46 -6.84 3.67
C LYS A 138 7.32 -7.09 2.46
N LEU A 139 6.84 -6.65 1.30
CA LEU A 139 7.60 -6.50 0.07
C LEU A 139 8.09 -5.05 -0.02
N THR A 140 9.40 -4.86 -0.21
CA THR A 140 10.02 -3.53 -0.33
C THR A 140 10.25 -3.20 -1.80
N PHE A 141 9.99 -1.95 -2.17
CA PHE A 141 10.18 -1.38 -3.51
C PHE A 141 10.97 -0.07 -3.40
N PRO A 142 11.57 0.44 -4.49
CA PRO A 142 12.29 1.71 -4.47
C PRO A 142 11.46 2.89 -3.93
N HIS A 143 10.17 2.95 -4.26
CA HIS A 143 9.28 4.05 -3.88
C HIS A 143 8.14 3.62 -2.93
N GLY A 144 8.37 2.57 -2.14
CA GLY A 144 7.38 2.17 -1.16
C GLY A 144 7.46 0.73 -0.71
N SER A 145 6.34 0.23 -0.22
CA SER A 145 6.21 -1.14 0.23
C SER A 145 4.77 -1.63 0.19
N ILE A 146 4.62 -2.94 0.04
CA ILE A 146 3.35 -3.63 0.19
C ILE A 146 3.45 -4.53 1.42
N VAL A 147 2.49 -4.42 2.34
CA VAL A 147 2.41 -5.19 3.57
C VAL A 147 1.18 -6.07 3.52
N TYR A 148 1.39 -7.37 3.38
CA TYR A 148 0.34 -8.38 3.53
C TYR A 148 0.20 -8.66 5.02
N SER A 149 -1.00 -8.47 5.55
CA SER A 149 -1.25 -8.56 6.99
C SER A 149 -2.36 -9.56 7.26
N GLN A 150 -2.07 -10.54 8.10
CA GLN A 150 -3.03 -11.56 8.55
C GLN A 150 -3.11 -11.51 10.08
N GLU A 151 -4.33 -11.34 10.60
CA GLU A 151 -4.57 -11.43 12.05
C GLU A 151 -4.33 -12.87 12.51
N ILE A 152 -3.59 -13.02 13.61
CA ILE A 152 -3.25 -14.29 14.24
C ILE A 152 -3.66 -14.24 15.71
N LYS A 153 -3.92 -15.42 16.30
CA LYS A 153 -4.32 -15.50 17.71
C LYS A 153 -3.20 -15.05 18.65
N ASP A 154 -1.99 -15.57 18.43
CA ASP A 154 -0.78 -15.23 19.19
C ASP A 154 0.49 -15.56 18.40
N VAL A 155 1.66 -15.18 18.92
CA VAL A 155 2.95 -15.37 18.24
C VAL A 155 3.35 -16.83 18.05
N PHE A 156 2.80 -17.76 18.85
CA PHE A 156 3.07 -19.19 18.74
C PHE A 156 2.19 -19.87 17.68
N SER A 157 1.10 -19.20 17.25
CA SER A 157 0.22 -19.69 16.19
C SER A 157 0.80 -19.54 14.77
N VAL A 158 1.99 -18.96 14.61
CA VAL A 158 2.66 -18.79 13.32
C VAL A 158 3.27 -20.13 12.88
N GLN A 159 2.78 -20.68 11.76
CA GLN A 159 3.46 -21.80 11.09
C GLN A 159 4.68 -21.28 10.30
N PRO A 160 5.83 -21.98 10.35
CA PRO A 160 6.94 -21.71 9.44
C PRO A 160 6.44 -21.80 7.99
N ARG A 161 6.69 -20.75 7.19
CA ARG A 161 6.41 -20.73 5.75
C ARG A 161 7.64 -21.19 4.98
#